data_AF-A0A944RJP3-F1
#
_entry.id   AF-A0A944RJP3-F1
#
_cell.length_a   1.000
_cell.length_b   1.000
_cell.length_c   1.000
_cell.angle_alpha   90.00
_cell.angle_beta   90.00
_cell.angle_gamma   90.00
#
_symmetry.space_group_name_H-M   'P 1'
#
loop_
_entity.id
_entity.type
_entity.pdbx_description
1 polymer ?
#
loop_
_entity_poly.entity_id
_entity_poly.type
_entity_poly.pdbx_seq_one_letter_code
_entity_poly.pdbx_strand_id
1 'polypeptide(L)'
;MNPQDLNVLNAFVTKTTQALKGHAVVVTHGPELRVFARENYVKYQGIVDKMKVLSDKGVEFRMCHNALRAAGFTKDDFHGFITVVPAGFPEIALLQSQGYQYIN
;
A
#
# COMPACT_ATOMS: atom_id res chain seq x y z
N MET A 1 4.93 14.51 -1.64
CA MET A 1 5.97 13.53 -1.25
C MET A 1 7.03 13.52 -2.35
N ASN A 2 8.31 13.49 -1.98
CA ASN A 2 9.39 13.41 -2.96
C ASN A 2 9.60 11.94 -3.37
N PRO A 3 9.78 11.58 -4.66
CA PRO A 3 9.99 10.18 -5.05
C PRO A 3 11.17 9.50 -4.32
N GLN A 4 12.21 10.25 -3.95
CA GLN A 4 13.39 9.72 -3.24
C GLN A 4 13.05 9.25 -1.82
N ASP A 5 12.06 9.86 -1.17
CA ASP A 5 11.63 9.50 0.21
C ASP A 5 11.00 8.10 0.26
N LEU A 6 10.50 7.62 -0.88
CA LEU A 6 9.81 6.33 -1.00
C LEU A 6 10.76 5.13 -1.05
N ASN A 7 12.07 5.37 -1.13
CA ASN A 7 13.07 4.32 -1.03
C ASN A 7 13.06 3.65 0.35
N VAL A 8 12.77 4.42 1.41
CA VAL A 8 12.64 3.89 2.78
C VAL A 8 11.46 2.93 2.86
N LEU A 9 10.30 3.31 2.31
CA LEU A 9 9.12 2.44 2.24
C LEU A 9 9.43 1.15 1.50
N ASN A 10 10.08 1.23 0.33
CA ASN A 10 10.47 0.04 -0.42
C ASN A 10 11.41 -0.88 0.36
N ALA A 11 12.43 -0.31 1.01
CA ALA A 11 13.38 -1.08 1.80
C ALA A 11 12.68 -1.76 2.99
N PHE A 12 11.81 -1.03 3.69
CA PHE A 12 11.03 -1.53 4.81
C PHE A 12 10.16 -2.72 4.39
N VAL A 13 9.30 -2.55 3.37
CA VAL A 13 8.40 -3.63 2.92
C VAL A 13 9.22 -4.84 2.46
N THR A 14 10.27 -4.62 1.66
CA THR A 14 11.12 -5.72 1.17
C THR A 14 11.76 -6.51 2.31
N LYS A 15 12.33 -5.82 3.30
CA LYS A 15 13.02 -6.46 4.43
C LYS A 15 12.04 -7.17 5.37
N THR A 16 10.91 -6.54 5.65
CA THR A 16 9.84 -7.12 6.47
C THR A 16 9.30 -8.39 5.82
N THR A 17 8.95 -8.35 4.53
CA THR A 17 8.48 -9.53 3.80
C THR A 17 9.54 -10.64 3.75
N GLN A 18 10.82 -10.29 3.53
CA GLN A 18 11.92 -11.27 3.53
C GLN A 18 12.10 -11.96 4.90
N ALA A 19 11.96 -11.22 5.99
CA ALA A 19 12.13 -11.74 7.35
C ALA A 19 10.95 -12.62 7.80
N LEU A 20 9.72 -12.23 7.46
CA LEU A 20 8.51 -12.90 7.95
C LEU A 20 8.29 -14.28 7.32
N LYS A 21 8.81 -14.54 6.12
CA LYS A 21 8.56 -15.77 5.32
C LYS A 21 7.06 -16.11 5.15
N GLY A 22 6.16 -15.19 5.49
CA GLY A 22 4.70 -15.36 5.53
C GLY A 22 3.97 -14.25 4.78
N HIS A 23 2.65 -14.21 4.91
CA HIS A 23 1.80 -13.23 4.22
C HIS A 23 1.97 -11.83 4.81
N ALA A 24 2.14 -10.84 3.93
CA ALA A 24 2.26 -9.43 4.31
C ALA A 24 1.14 -8.62 3.65
N VAL A 25 0.49 -7.76 4.44
CA VAL A 25 -0.55 -6.83 3.98
C VAL A 25 -0.10 -5.42 4.32
N VAL A 26 0.08 -4.58 3.30
CA VAL A 26 0.39 -3.16 3.44
C VAL A 26 -0.91 -2.38 3.38
N VAL A 27 -1.32 -1.76 4.48
CA VAL A 27 -2.52 -0.93 4.55
C VAL A 27 -2.11 0.54 4.50
N THR A 28 -2.52 1.25 3.45
CA THR A 28 -2.32 2.70 3.29
C THR A 28 -3.61 3.45 3.60
N HIS A 29 -3.50 4.51 4.40
CA HIS A 29 -4.65 5.19 4.99
C HIS A 29 -4.48 6.70 5.18
N GLY A 30 -3.51 7.31 4.49
CA GLY A 30 -3.23 8.74 4.51
C GLY A 30 -2.89 9.31 3.12
N PRO A 31 -2.28 10.51 3.05
CA PRO A 31 -1.99 11.19 1.79
C PRO A 31 -0.98 10.44 0.88
N GLU A 32 -0.28 9.43 1.40
CA GLU A 32 0.64 8.58 0.65
C GLU A 32 -0.03 7.79 -0.48
N LEU A 33 -1.33 7.51 -0.38
CA LEU A 33 -2.07 6.79 -1.43
C LEU A 33 -1.96 7.48 -2.81
N ARG A 34 -1.78 8.80 -2.84
CA ARG A 34 -1.66 9.59 -4.09
C ARG A 34 -0.52 9.10 -4.98
N VAL A 35 0.52 8.50 -4.38
CA VAL A 35 1.65 7.90 -5.09
C VAL A 35 1.21 6.81 -6.05
N PHE A 36 0.13 6.10 -5.73
CA PHE A 36 -0.35 4.94 -6.47
C PHE A 36 -1.53 5.25 -7.41
N ALA A 37 -1.99 6.49 -7.47
CA ALA A 37 -3.00 6.89 -8.45
C ALA A 37 -2.38 6.89 -9.86
N ARG A 38 -3.11 6.36 -10.86
CA ARG A 38 -2.58 6.20 -12.23
C ARG A 38 -2.15 7.52 -12.87
N GLU A 39 -2.84 8.62 -12.57
CA GLU A 39 -2.44 9.96 -13.01
C GLU A 39 -1.03 10.37 -12.55
N ASN A 40 -0.56 9.83 -11.43
CA ASN A 40 0.75 10.14 -10.87
C ASN A 40 1.82 9.10 -11.25
N TYR A 41 1.48 8.12 -12.10
CA TYR A 41 2.37 7.01 -12.43
C TYR A 41 3.70 7.48 -12.99
N VAL A 42 3.73 8.40 -13.97
CA VAL A 42 4.98 8.89 -14.58
C VAL A 42 5.93 9.49 -13.52
N LYS A 43 5.37 10.17 -12.51
CA LYS A 43 6.16 10.79 -11.43
C LYS A 43 6.69 9.76 -10.43
N TYR A 44 5.94 8.70 -10.16
CA TYR A 44 6.26 7.70 -9.13
C TYR A 44 6.52 6.30 -9.70
N GLN A 45 6.80 6.19 -10.99
CA GLN A 45 6.91 4.91 -11.70
C GLN A 45 7.85 3.95 -10.97
N GLY A 46 9.03 4.43 -10.58
CA GLY A 46 10.03 3.61 -9.91
C GLY A 46 9.57 2.97 -8.61
N ILE A 47 8.68 3.58 -7.83
CA ILE A 47 8.14 2.96 -6.61
C ILE A 47 6.91 2.10 -6.92
N VAL A 48 6.03 2.54 -7.83
CA VAL A 48 4.83 1.79 -8.20
C VAL A 48 5.23 0.44 -8.80
N ASP A 49 6.23 0.42 -9.69
CA ASP A 49 6.75 -0.80 -10.31
C ASP A 49 7.36 -1.75 -9.25
N LYS A 50 8.12 -1.22 -8.27
CA LYS A 50 8.67 -2.04 -7.18
C LYS A 50 7.58 -2.66 -6.31
N MET A 51 6.54 -1.90 -5.98
CA MET A 51 5.41 -2.40 -5.20
C MET A 51 4.59 -3.42 -5.98
N LYS A 52 4.45 -3.25 -7.30
CA LYS A 52 3.86 -4.27 -8.17
C LYS A 52 4.67 -5.57 -8.14
N VAL A 53 6.00 -5.52 -8.20
CA VAL A 53 6.86 -6.71 -8.06
C VAL A 53 6.69 -7.39 -6.70
N LEU A 54 6.53 -6.62 -5.62
CA LEU A 54 6.23 -7.18 -4.29
C LEU A 54 4.84 -7.82 -4.25
N SER A 55 3.87 -7.22 -4.94
CA SER A 55 2.54 -7.79 -5.07
C SER A 55 2.53 -9.11 -5.83
N ASP A 56 3.31 -9.21 -6.91
CA ASP A 56 3.51 -10.46 -7.65
C ASP A 56 4.18 -11.56 -6.80
N LYS A 57 4.84 -11.18 -5.70
CA LYS A 57 5.42 -12.09 -4.71
C LYS A 57 4.49 -12.38 -3.53
N GLY A 58 3.23 -11.92 -3.57
CA GLY A 58 2.21 -12.21 -2.57
C GLY A 58 2.02 -11.14 -1.50
N VAL A 59 2.61 -9.95 -1.64
CA VAL A 59 2.30 -8.81 -0.76
C VAL A 59 0.97 -8.18 -1.19
N GLU A 60 0.02 -8.09 -0.28
CA GLU A 60 -1.23 -7.40 -0.56
C GLU A 60 -1.11 -5.90 -0.27
N PHE A 61 -1.62 -5.07 -1.16
CA PHE A 61 -1.69 -3.63 -0.96
C PHE A 61 -3.15 -3.21 -0.81
N ARG A 62 -3.53 -2.80 0.40
CA ARG A 62 -4.90 -2.39 0.74
C ARG A 62 -4.95 -0.88 0.99
N MET A 63 -5.98 -0.23 0.47
CA MET A 63 -6.14 1.23 0.50
C MET A 63 -7.46 1.64 1.15
N CYS A 64 -7.39 2.58 2.09
CA CYS A 64 -8.54 3.11 2.82
C CYS A 64 -9.46 3.94 1.91
N HIS A 65 -10.71 3.50 1.73
CA HIS A 65 -11.71 4.23 0.94
C HIS A 65 -11.97 5.65 1.46
N ASN A 66 -11.99 5.86 2.78
CA ASN A 66 -12.15 7.20 3.36
C ASN A 66 -11.00 8.14 2.97
N ALA A 67 -9.76 7.63 2.94
CA ALA A 67 -8.60 8.41 2.55
C ALA A 67 -8.62 8.71 1.05
N LEU A 68 -9.02 7.75 0.20
CA LEU A 68 -9.26 7.96 -1.24
C LEU A 68 -10.24 9.11 -1.45
N ARG A 69 -11.42 9.04 -0.80
CA ARG A 69 -12.47 10.05 -0.92
C ARG A 69 -11.99 11.42 -0.47
N ALA A 70 -11.29 11.50 0.67
CA ALA A 70 -10.71 12.75 1.17
C ALA A 70 -9.66 13.33 0.22
N ALA A 71 -8.97 12.47 -0.53
CA ALA A 71 -7.96 12.88 -1.51
C ALA A 71 -8.52 13.20 -2.90
N GLY A 72 -9.82 12.96 -3.14
CA GLY A 72 -10.50 13.19 -4.42
C GLY A 72 -10.43 12.01 -5.40
N PHE A 73 -10.13 10.80 -4.93
CA PHE A 73 -10.03 9.60 -5.76
C PHE A 73 -11.18 8.63 -5.54
N THR A 74 -11.40 7.80 -6.57
CA THR A 74 -12.24 6.61 -6.56
C THR A 74 -11.37 5.36 -6.63
N LYS A 75 -11.95 4.19 -6.36
CA LYS A 75 -11.24 2.91 -6.48
C LYS A 75 -10.68 2.68 -7.89
N ASP A 76 -11.38 3.22 -8.89
CA ASP A 76 -11.05 2.98 -10.28
C ASP A 76 -9.82 3.77 -10.70
N ASP A 77 -9.29 4.69 -9.90
CA ASP A 77 -8.11 5.52 -10.21
C ASP A 77 -6.77 4.82 -9.95
N PHE A 78 -6.78 3.62 -9.39
CA PHE A 78 -5.58 2.90 -8.93
C PHE A 78 -5.18 1.73 -9.84
N HIS A 79 -3.95 1.27 -9.69
CA HIS A 79 -3.45 0.10 -10.42
C HIS A 79 -4.10 -1.19 -9.90
N GLY A 80 -4.27 -2.20 -10.78
CA GLY A 80 -5.02 -3.43 -10.45
C GLY A 80 -4.45 -4.30 -9.31
N PHE A 81 -3.27 -4.00 -8.79
CA PHE A 81 -2.70 -4.69 -7.62
C PHE A 81 -3.13 -4.06 -6.27
N ILE A 82 -3.91 -2.97 -6.32
CA ILE A 82 -4.46 -2.28 -5.15
C ILE A 82 -5.87 -2.78 -4.87
N THR A 83 -6.11 -3.20 -3.63
CA THR A 83 -7.45 -3.51 -3.12
C THR A 83 -7.96 -2.34 -2.28
N VAL A 84 -9.12 -1.78 -2.61
CA VAL A 84 -9.73 -0.72 -1.79
C VAL A 84 -10.60 -1.35 -0.71
N VAL A 85 -10.31 -1.03 0.55
CA VAL A 85 -11.04 -1.48 1.75
C VAL A 85 -11.90 -0.34 2.32
N PRO A 86 -12.96 -0.62 3.09
CA PRO A 86 -13.85 0.43 3.61
C PRO A 86 -13.13 1.49 4.46
N ALA A 87 -12.18 1.08 5.32
CA ALA A 87 -11.42 2.00 6.15
C ALA A 87 -10.10 1.38 6.65
N GLY A 88 -9.03 2.17 6.74
CA GLY A 88 -7.68 1.69 7.07
C GLY A 88 -7.51 1.18 8.51
N PHE A 89 -7.91 1.95 9.53
CA PHE A 89 -7.77 1.50 10.92
C PHE A 89 -8.64 0.27 11.25
N PRO A 90 -9.92 0.19 10.84
CA PRO A 90 -10.70 -1.05 11.00
C PRO A 90 -10.08 -2.23 10.26
N GLU A 91 -9.49 -2.03 9.09
CA GLU A 91 -8.77 -3.08 8.36
C GLU A 91 -7.58 -3.62 9.16
N ILE A 92 -6.77 -2.73 9.74
CA ILE A 92 -5.65 -3.12 10.59
C ILE A 92 -6.14 -3.88 11.84
N ALA A 93 -7.23 -3.44 12.45
CA ALA A 93 -7.83 -4.15 13.60
C ALA A 93 -8.34 -5.55 13.21
N LEU A 94 -8.97 -5.69 12.04
CA LEU A 94 -9.43 -6.97 11.51
C LEU A 94 -8.26 -7.92 11.21
N LEU A 95 -7.19 -7.43 10.59
CA LEU A 95 -6.00 -8.22 10.33
C LEU A 95 -5.38 -8.71 11.65
N GLN A 96 -5.27 -7.83 12.64
CA GLN A 96 -4.75 -8.22 13.96
C GLN A 96 -5.62 -9.29 14.63
N SER A 97 -6.95 -9.21 14.53
CA SER A 97 -7.84 -10.26 15.08
C SER A 97 -7.71 -11.60 14.35
N GLN A 98 -7.22 -11.60 13.11
CA GLN A 98 -6.90 -12.79 12.32
C GLN A 98 -5.48 -13.33 12.60
N GLY A 99 -4.74 -12.74 13.56
CA GLY A 99 -3.42 -13.19 13.96
C GLY A 99 -2.25 -12.48 13.29
N TYR A 100 -2.51 -11.44 12.47
CA TYR A 100 -1.43 -10.61 11.93
C TYR A 100 -0.80 -9.77 13.03
N GLN A 101 0.50 -9.51 12.89
CA GLN A 101 1.23 -8.57 13.75
C GLN A 101 1.33 -7.23 13.05
N TYR A 102 0.99 -6.16 13.77
CA TYR A 102 1.09 -4.80 13.27
C TYR A 102 2.52 -4.27 13.35
N ILE A 103 2.98 -3.60 12.28
CA ILE A 103 4.28 -2.95 12.19
C ILE A 103 4.08 -1.59 11.49
N ASN A 104 4.69 -0.52 12.03
CA ASN A 104 4.65 0.85 11.49
C ASN A 104 6.06 1.43 11.42
#